data_AF-A0A348MJ81-F1
#
_entry.id   AF-A0A348MJ81-F1
#
_cell.length_a   1.000
_cell.length_b   1.000
_cell.length_c   1.000
_cell.angle_alpha   90.00
_cell.angle_beta   90.00
_cell.angle_gamma   90.00
#
_symmetry.space_group_name_H-M   'P 1'
#
loop_
_entity.id
_entity.type
_entity.pdbx_description
1 polymer ?
#
loop_
_entity_poly.entity_id
_entity_poly.type
_entity_poly.pdbx_seq_one_letter_code
_entity_poly.pdbx_strand_id
1 'polypeptide(L)'
;MKKENLEKIQGTLELITRKWWFLVLFILVGTISPPIVTEGFDPSKIGEIIIYILQNSLLKFCSPLYPVFKIIPIILVLTLILFGNRSGRIFSFYVGINYLLFAFLQGIAITDKYGFGMVTGNFILMILVSIFWFWEASVNKNNFIPQKLPITRYWVVPLAFLVFWYPVNLESMKPDFNLVYLFTNPAGLAFCTMTPVYLGILTLYYPKVNIATLRVTSLVGIIIGFWNMVENFLIKPDILWWNGVLHLPLLFISIYALVLSFKKIQLVEATKEEK
;
A
#
# COMPACT_ATOMS: atom_id res chain seq x y z
N MET A 1 -14.47 19.70 14.08
CA MET A 1 -15.39 18.64 14.54
C MET A 1 -15.06 18.31 16.00
N LYS A 2 -16.05 18.11 16.89
CA LYS A 2 -15.79 17.79 18.31
C LYS A 2 -15.04 16.44 18.42
N LYS A 3 -14.12 16.33 19.39
CA LYS A 3 -13.29 15.13 19.61
C LYS A 3 -14.12 13.85 19.78
N GLU A 4 -15.23 13.94 20.50
CA GLU A 4 -16.19 12.85 20.71
C GLU A 4 -16.77 12.31 19.39
N ASN A 5 -17.06 13.17 18.42
CA ASN A 5 -17.55 12.76 17.10
C ASN A 5 -16.46 12.01 16.31
N LEU A 6 -15.21 12.44 16.39
CA LEU A 6 -14.08 11.76 15.75
C LEU A 6 -13.89 10.34 16.31
N GLU A 7 -13.98 10.19 17.63
CA GLU A 7 -13.85 8.89 18.30
C GLU A 7 -15.01 7.95 17.94
N LYS A 8 -16.25 8.46 17.87
CA LYS A 8 -17.43 7.69 17.44
C LYS A 8 -17.30 7.19 16.00
N ILE A 9 -16.86 8.05 15.08
CA ILE A 9 -16.63 7.66 13.68
C ILE A 9 -15.52 6.62 13.59
N GLN A 10 -14.40 6.83 14.29
CA GLN A 10 -13.30 5.87 14.33
C GLN A 10 -13.75 4.49 14.83
N GLY A 11 -14.52 4.43 15.91
CA GLY A 11 -15.07 3.17 16.43
C GLY A 11 -15.98 2.49 15.42
N THR A 12 -16.80 3.28 14.71
CA THR A 12 -17.69 2.77 13.64
C THR A 12 -16.89 2.18 12.48
N LEU A 13 -15.83 2.87 12.02
CA LEU A 13 -14.94 2.38 10.95
C LEU A 13 -14.24 1.07 11.35
N GLU A 14 -13.76 0.96 12.59
CA GLU A 14 -13.13 -0.26 13.10
C GLU A 14 -14.09 -1.45 13.15
N LEU A 15 -15.36 -1.20 13.51
CA LEU A 15 -16.41 -2.21 13.53
C LEU A 15 -16.79 -2.64 12.11
N ILE A 16 -17.05 -1.69 11.20
CA ILE A 16 -17.47 -1.97 9.82
C ILE A 16 -16.38 -2.76 9.09
N THR A 17 -15.13 -2.28 9.14
CA THR A 17 -14.02 -2.91 8.42
C THR A 17 -13.70 -4.32 8.94
N ARG A 18 -14.19 -4.68 10.13
CA ARG A 18 -14.03 -6.02 10.71
C ARG A 18 -15.08 -7.02 10.21
N LYS A 19 -16.21 -6.56 9.67
CA LYS A 19 -17.31 -7.45 9.26
C LYS A 19 -16.92 -8.24 8.02
N TRP A 20 -17.32 -9.51 7.97
CA TRP A 20 -17.01 -10.41 6.84
C TRP A 20 -17.54 -9.86 5.50
N TRP A 21 -18.73 -9.25 5.49
CA TRP A 21 -19.32 -8.70 4.28
C TRP A 21 -18.52 -7.52 3.72
N PHE A 22 -17.85 -6.75 4.60
CA PHE A 22 -16.97 -5.67 4.16
C PHE A 22 -15.79 -6.26 3.40
N LEU A 23 -15.17 -7.33 3.92
CA LEU A 23 -14.07 -8.02 3.25
C LEU A 23 -14.48 -8.57 1.88
N VAL A 24 -15.64 -9.22 1.82
CA VAL A 24 -16.17 -9.76 0.56
C VAL A 24 -16.41 -8.63 -0.44
N LEU A 25 -17.14 -7.57 -0.05
CA LEU A 25 -17.39 -6.42 -0.91
C LEU A 25 -16.08 -5.81 -1.43
N PHE A 26 -15.08 -5.67 -0.55
CA PHE A 26 -13.79 -5.11 -0.88
C PHE A 26 -13.04 -5.95 -1.94
N ILE A 27 -13.06 -7.28 -1.79
CA ILE A 27 -12.48 -8.21 -2.76
C ILE A 27 -13.23 -8.17 -4.09
N LEU A 28 -14.57 -8.13 -4.05
CA LEU A 28 -15.41 -8.04 -5.26
C LEU A 28 -15.11 -6.75 -6.04
N VAL A 29 -15.03 -5.60 -5.36
CA VAL A 29 -14.66 -4.32 -6.00
C VAL A 29 -13.27 -4.39 -6.61
N GLY A 30 -12.29 -4.97 -5.90
CA GLY A 30 -10.92 -5.07 -6.40
C GLY A 30 -10.73 -6.03 -7.57
N THR A 31 -11.58 -7.05 -7.69
CA THR A 31 -11.35 -8.17 -8.62
C THR A 31 -12.32 -8.19 -9.80
N ILE A 32 -13.58 -7.79 -9.59
CA ILE A 32 -14.65 -7.94 -10.57
C ILE A 32 -14.91 -6.64 -11.34
N SER A 33 -14.51 -5.48 -10.79
CA SER A 33 -14.77 -4.19 -11.45
C SER A 33 -14.09 -4.12 -12.82
N PRO A 34 -14.84 -4.00 -13.93
CA PRO A 34 -14.25 -3.90 -15.25
C PRO A 34 -13.46 -2.60 -15.40
N PRO A 35 -12.41 -2.58 -16.24
CA PRO A 35 -11.75 -1.33 -16.60
C PRO A 35 -12.73 -0.45 -17.38
N ILE A 36 -12.59 0.86 -17.24
CA ILE A 36 -13.27 1.83 -18.09
C ILE A 36 -12.32 2.17 -19.23
N VAL A 37 -12.79 2.03 -20.47
CA VAL A 37 -12.07 2.52 -21.66
C VAL A 37 -13.04 3.31 -22.55
N THR A 38 -12.56 4.33 -23.24
CA THR A 38 -13.40 5.11 -24.17
C THR A 38 -13.53 4.46 -25.54
N GLU A 39 -12.55 3.65 -25.94
CA GLU A 39 -12.51 3.00 -27.25
C GLU A 39 -12.18 1.51 -27.11
N GLY A 40 -12.67 0.70 -28.05
CA GLY A 40 -12.23 -0.70 -28.21
C GLY A 40 -12.50 -1.63 -27.03
N PHE A 41 -13.53 -1.38 -26.20
CA PHE A 41 -13.85 -2.27 -25.08
C PHE A 41 -14.34 -3.64 -25.56
N ASP A 42 -13.59 -4.69 -25.23
CA ASP A 42 -13.94 -6.08 -25.45
C ASP A 42 -13.99 -6.83 -24.10
N PRO A 43 -15.19 -7.26 -23.63
CA PRO A 43 -15.33 -7.99 -22.38
C PRO A 43 -14.54 -9.30 -22.31
N SER A 44 -14.21 -9.92 -23.46
CA SER A 44 -13.41 -11.14 -23.50
C SER A 44 -11.92 -10.91 -23.23
N LYS A 45 -11.46 -9.65 -23.34
CA LYS A 45 -10.04 -9.25 -23.22
C LYS A 45 -9.77 -8.36 -22.02
N ILE A 46 -10.63 -8.38 -21.00
CA ILE A 46 -10.51 -7.52 -19.82
C ILE A 46 -9.11 -7.59 -19.17
N GLY A 47 -8.56 -8.80 -19.00
CA GLY A 47 -7.23 -8.97 -18.43
C GLY A 47 -6.13 -8.28 -19.24
N GLU A 48 -6.15 -8.43 -20.55
CA GLU A 48 -5.20 -7.78 -21.47
C GLU A 48 -5.35 -6.26 -21.46
N ILE A 49 -6.58 -5.75 -21.41
CA ILE A 49 -6.87 -4.31 -21.31
C ILE A 49 -6.27 -3.75 -20.02
N ILE A 50 -6.49 -4.42 -18.87
CA ILE A 50 -5.94 -3.99 -17.57
C ILE A 50 -4.41 -3.95 -17.63
N ILE A 51 -3.76 -5.02 -18.10
CA ILE A 51 -2.29 -5.08 -18.21
C ILE A 51 -1.78 -3.95 -19.11
N TYR A 52 -2.43 -3.71 -20.25
CA TYR A 52 -2.04 -2.66 -21.18
C TYR A 52 -2.16 -1.26 -20.57
N ILE A 53 -3.23 -0.98 -19.81
CA ILE A 53 -3.39 0.29 -19.09
C ILE A 53 -2.27 0.47 -18.06
N LEU A 54 -2.00 -0.55 -17.23
CA LEU A 54 -0.96 -0.46 -16.19
C LEU A 54 0.43 -0.21 -16.79
N GLN A 55 0.75 -0.88 -17.91
CA GLN A 55 2.02 -0.72 -18.63
C GLN A 55 2.18 0.65 -19.30
N ASN A 56 1.08 1.32 -19.67
CA ASN A 56 1.08 2.64 -20.32
C ASN A 56 0.54 3.74 -19.41
N SER A 57 0.61 3.52 -18.09
CA SER A 57 0.07 4.42 -17.10
C SER A 57 0.83 5.76 -17.05
N LEU A 58 0.16 6.78 -16.53
CA LEU A 58 0.68 8.15 -16.44
C LEU A 58 1.96 8.27 -15.58
N LEU A 59 2.27 7.27 -14.75
CA LEU A 59 3.48 7.21 -13.92
C LEU A 59 4.78 7.43 -14.73
N LYS A 60 4.82 7.00 -16.00
CA LYS A 60 5.98 7.18 -16.88
C LYS A 60 6.36 8.65 -17.10
N PHE A 61 5.37 9.56 -17.08
CA PHE A 61 5.60 10.99 -17.25
C PHE A 61 6.21 11.66 -16.00
N CYS A 62 6.22 10.97 -14.86
CA CYS A 62 6.74 11.50 -13.59
C CYS A 62 8.21 11.15 -13.34
N SER A 63 8.96 10.65 -14.33
CA SER A 63 10.35 10.24 -14.15
C SER A 63 11.28 11.30 -13.54
N PRO A 64 11.15 12.62 -13.85
CA PRO A 64 11.97 13.63 -13.19
C PRO A 64 11.68 13.80 -11.69
N LEU A 65 10.51 13.33 -11.23
CA LEU A 65 10.08 13.43 -9.84
C LEU A 65 10.46 12.19 -9.01
N TYR A 66 10.96 11.11 -9.62
CA TYR A 66 11.31 9.88 -8.89
C TYR A 66 12.27 10.12 -7.71
N PRO A 67 13.34 10.93 -7.84
CA PRO A 67 14.23 11.23 -6.70
C PRO A 67 13.49 11.89 -5.52
N VAL A 68 12.53 12.78 -5.80
CA VAL A 68 11.73 13.44 -4.77
C VAL A 68 10.91 12.41 -3.99
N PHE A 69 10.26 11.49 -4.70
CA PHE A 69 9.47 10.41 -4.09
C PHE A 69 10.31 9.31 -3.45
N LYS A 70 11.62 9.28 -3.64
CA LYS A 70 12.56 8.44 -2.88
C LYS A 70 13.07 9.14 -1.63
N ILE A 71 13.43 10.42 -1.73
CA ILE A 71 14.01 11.19 -0.63
C ILE A 71 12.97 11.47 0.46
N ILE A 72 11.75 11.88 0.09
CA ILE A 72 10.72 12.24 1.07
C ILE A 72 10.38 11.08 2.03
N PRO A 73 10.10 9.84 1.57
CA PRO A 73 9.86 8.72 2.48
C PRO A 73 11.01 8.45 3.44
N ILE A 74 12.26 8.56 3.00
CA ILE A 74 13.44 8.39 3.87
C ILE A 74 13.42 9.43 4.99
N ILE A 75 13.23 10.71 4.64
CA ILE A 75 13.12 11.80 5.63
C ILE A 75 11.95 11.56 6.58
N LEU A 76 10.80 11.12 6.07
CA LEU A 76 9.62 10.85 6.91
C LEU A 76 9.85 9.67 7.86
N VAL A 77 10.50 8.60 7.42
CA VAL A 77 10.87 7.47 8.29
C VAL A 77 11.86 7.91 9.37
N LEU A 78 12.91 8.66 9.00
CA LEU A 78 13.88 9.19 9.96
C LEU A 78 13.21 10.11 10.99
N THR A 79 12.35 11.01 10.54
CA THR A 79 11.65 11.94 11.44
C THR A 79 10.62 11.22 12.32
N LEU A 80 9.98 10.15 11.85
CA LEU A 80 9.15 9.29 12.70
C LEU A 80 9.96 8.61 13.79
N ILE A 81 11.15 8.08 13.46
CA ILE A 81 12.02 7.41 14.44
C ILE A 81 12.52 8.41 15.49
N LEU A 82 12.91 9.62 15.08
CA LEU A 82 13.50 10.63 15.96
C LEU A 82 12.46 11.42 16.77
N PHE A 83 11.30 11.73 16.18
CA PHE A 83 10.30 12.62 16.78
C PHE A 83 8.95 11.95 17.11
N GLY A 84 8.78 10.68 16.74
CA GLY A 84 7.59 9.88 17.04
C GLY A 84 6.29 10.57 16.62
N ASN A 85 5.39 10.76 17.59
CA ASN A 85 4.04 11.30 17.36
C ASN A 85 4.02 12.73 16.80
N ARG A 86 5.09 13.52 16.95
CA ARG A 86 5.14 14.88 16.37
C ARG A 86 5.07 14.84 14.85
N SER A 87 5.64 13.82 14.22
CA SER A 87 5.64 13.63 12.77
C SER A 87 4.52 12.74 12.25
N GLY A 88 3.73 12.12 13.14
CA GLY A 88 2.72 11.11 12.80
C GLY A 88 1.63 11.61 11.84
N ARG A 89 1.16 12.84 12.05
CA ARG A 89 0.16 13.47 11.16
C ARG A 89 0.71 13.76 9.76
N ILE A 90 1.93 14.31 9.69
CA ILE A 90 2.59 14.64 8.42
C ILE A 90 2.84 13.37 7.63
N PHE A 91 3.34 12.32 8.28
CA PHE A 91 3.50 11.00 7.67
C PHE A 91 2.16 10.49 7.13
N SER A 92 1.12 10.48 7.95
CA SER A 92 -0.19 9.93 7.55
C SER A 92 -0.81 10.72 6.39
N PHE A 93 -0.64 12.04 6.39
CA PHE A 93 -1.08 12.91 5.30
C PHE A 93 -0.31 12.65 3.99
N TYR A 94 1.02 12.51 4.08
CA TYR A 94 1.85 12.15 2.94
C TYR A 94 1.47 10.79 2.36
N VAL A 95 1.22 9.79 3.20
CA VAL A 95 0.76 8.47 2.73
C VAL A 95 -0.59 8.59 2.04
N GLY A 96 -1.53 9.38 2.57
CA GLY A 96 -2.80 9.69 1.92
C GLY A 96 -2.64 10.29 0.53
N ILE A 97 -1.74 11.28 0.38
CA ILE A 97 -1.38 11.86 -0.93
C ILE A 97 -0.80 10.79 -1.86
N ASN A 98 0.09 9.92 -1.38
CA ASN A 98 0.67 8.88 -2.22
C ASN A 98 -0.38 7.91 -2.75
N TYR A 99 -1.32 7.45 -1.93
CA TYR A 99 -2.41 6.60 -2.44
C TYR A 99 -3.30 7.31 -3.46
N LEU A 100 -3.51 8.61 -3.31
CA LEU A 100 -4.21 9.42 -4.31
C LEU A 100 -3.39 9.41 -5.61
N LEU A 101 -2.10 9.72 -5.54
CA LEU A 101 -1.20 9.68 -6.70
C LEU A 101 -1.13 8.29 -7.32
N PHE A 102 -1.13 7.21 -6.55
CA PHE A 102 -1.14 5.85 -7.08
C PHE A 102 -2.41 5.59 -7.89
N ALA A 103 -3.58 5.99 -7.38
CA ALA A 103 -4.84 5.83 -8.07
C ALA A 103 -4.81 6.52 -9.45
N PHE A 104 -4.37 7.77 -9.52
CA PHE A 104 -4.35 8.52 -10.77
C PHE A 104 -3.18 8.15 -11.69
N LEU A 105 -1.97 8.03 -11.15
CA LEU A 105 -0.76 7.84 -11.96
C LEU A 105 -0.58 6.40 -12.44
N GLN A 106 -0.97 5.40 -11.64
CA GLN A 106 -0.87 3.99 -12.03
C GLN A 106 -2.19 3.43 -12.54
N GLY A 107 -3.32 3.96 -12.07
CA GLY A 107 -4.65 3.46 -12.44
C GLY A 107 -5.19 4.01 -13.76
N ILE A 108 -4.59 5.05 -14.35
CA ILE A 108 -5.04 5.69 -15.58
C ILE A 108 -3.95 5.66 -16.65
N ALA A 109 -4.37 5.47 -17.91
CA ALA A 109 -3.57 5.64 -19.11
C ALA A 109 -4.35 6.39 -20.19
N ILE A 110 -3.66 7.14 -21.03
CA ILE A 110 -4.21 7.75 -22.25
C ILE A 110 -3.40 7.20 -23.41
N THR A 111 -4.04 6.44 -24.30
CA THR A 111 -3.38 5.65 -25.33
C THR A 111 -4.15 5.67 -26.64
N ASP A 112 -3.46 5.48 -27.76
CA ASP A 112 -4.10 5.42 -29.08
C ASP A 112 -5.01 4.19 -29.24
N LYS A 113 -4.77 3.12 -28.47
CA LYS A 113 -5.51 1.84 -28.59
C LYS A 113 -6.87 1.85 -27.91
N TYR A 114 -6.96 2.46 -26.74
CA TYR A 114 -8.16 2.42 -25.88
C TYR A 114 -8.66 3.81 -25.48
N GLY A 115 -8.05 4.88 -26.01
CA GLY A 115 -8.27 6.25 -25.58
C GLY A 115 -7.94 6.43 -24.10
N PHE A 116 -8.89 6.98 -23.34
CA PHE A 116 -8.82 7.01 -21.88
C PHE A 116 -9.09 5.63 -21.32
N GLY A 117 -8.14 5.07 -20.57
CA GLY A 117 -8.26 3.80 -19.87
C GLY A 117 -8.06 3.94 -18.37
N MET A 118 -8.92 3.33 -17.57
CA MET A 118 -8.82 3.29 -16.11
C MET A 118 -9.03 1.87 -15.58
N VAL A 119 -8.13 1.41 -14.71
CA VAL A 119 -8.31 0.18 -13.93
C VAL A 119 -9.20 0.48 -12.73
N THR A 120 -10.51 0.48 -12.96
CA THR A 120 -11.55 0.93 -12.02
C THR A 120 -11.42 0.33 -10.62
N GLY A 121 -11.21 -0.99 -10.50
CA GLY A 121 -11.07 -1.66 -9.21
C GLY A 121 -9.90 -1.12 -8.39
N ASN A 122 -8.71 -1.04 -9.00
CA ASN A 122 -7.52 -0.46 -8.35
C ASN A 122 -7.74 1.00 -7.97
N PHE A 123 -8.32 1.78 -8.89
CA PHE A 123 -8.60 3.19 -8.66
C PHE A 123 -9.48 3.39 -7.42
N ILE A 124 -10.64 2.73 -7.36
CA ILE A 124 -11.58 2.84 -6.23
C ILE A 124 -10.92 2.43 -4.91
N LEU A 125 -10.21 1.29 -4.91
CA LEU A 125 -9.57 0.78 -3.69
C LEU A 125 -8.45 1.70 -3.20
N MET A 126 -7.64 2.26 -4.09
CA MET A 126 -6.57 3.20 -3.73
C MET A 126 -7.13 4.53 -3.21
N ILE A 127 -8.20 5.05 -3.82
CA ILE A 127 -8.92 6.23 -3.29
C ILE A 127 -9.47 5.94 -1.89
N LEU A 128 -10.05 4.77 -1.67
CA LEU A 128 -10.57 4.38 -0.36
C LEU A 128 -9.44 4.32 0.67
N VAL A 129 -8.29 3.71 0.36
CA VAL A 129 -7.12 3.73 1.25
C VAL A 129 -6.63 5.15 1.53
N SER A 130 -6.58 6.01 0.51
CA SER A 130 -6.23 7.42 0.66
C SER A 130 -7.14 8.13 1.68
N ILE A 131 -8.45 7.91 1.60
CA ILE A 131 -9.43 8.44 2.56
C ILE A 131 -9.14 7.96 4.00
N PHE A 132 -8.82 6.69 4.19
CA PHE A 132 -8.46 6.16 5.52
C PHE A 132 -7.17 6.76 6.08
N TRP A 133 -6.20 7.09 5.22
CA TRP A 133 -4.96 7.77 5.63
C TRP A 133 -5.17 9.26 5.93
N PHE A 134 -6.02 9.96 5.18
CA PHE A 134 -6.41 11.33 5.52
C PHE A 134 -7.24 11.39 6.79
N TRP A 135 -8.12 10.41 7.00
CA TRP A 135 -8.83 10.24 8.25
C TRP A 135 -7.85 10.04 9.40
N GLU A 136 -6.85 9.17 9.23
CA GLU A 136 -5.80 8.96 10.22
C GLU A 136 -4.99 10.23 10.49
N ALA A 137 -4.64 11.02 9.47
CA ALA A 137 -3.98 12.32 9.67
C ALA A 137 -4.84 13.28 10.52
N SER A 138 -6.17 13.17 10.43
CA SER A 138 -7.12 13.99 11.17
C SER A 138 -7.30 13.52 12.62
N VAL A 139 -7.45 12.21 12.85
CA VAL A 139 -7.66 11.65 14.20
C VAL A 139 -6.37 11.39 14.96
N ASN A 140 -5.27 11.17 14.25
CA ASN A 140 -3.93 10.87 14.77
C ASN A 140 -3.95 9.73 15.81
N LYS A 141 -4.56 8.60 15.45
CA LYS A 141 -4.70 7.42 16.33
C LYS A 141 -3.42 6.59 16.38
N ASN A 142 -2.58 6.67 15.35
CA ASN A 142 -1.27 6.05 15.35
C ASN A 142 -0.39 6.62 16.47
N ASN A 143 0.26 5.72 17.20
CA ASN A 143 1.25 6.06 18.21
C ASN A 143 2.62 5.54 17.77
N PHE A 144 3.41 6.46 17.22
CA PHE A 144 4.76 6.24 16.71
C PHE A 144 5.85 6.43 17.77
N ILE A 145 5.52 6.36 19.07
CA ILE A 145 6.55 6.28 20.12
C ILE A 145 7.28 4.94 19.97
N PRO A 146 8.62 4.93 19.84
CA PRO A 146 9.40 3.70 19.76
C PRO A 146 9.12 2.76 20.93
N GLN A 147 8.97 1.47 20.63
CA GLN A 147 8.69 0.42 21.61
C GLN A 147 9.81 -0.62 21.55
N LYS A 148 10.13 -1.23 22.68
CA LYS A 148 10.99 -2.43 22.69
C LYS A 148 10.19 -3.58 22.06
N LEU A 149 10.64 -4.03 20.89
CA LEU A 149 10.00 -5.11 20.15
C LEU A 149 10.90 -6.36 20.18
N PRO A 150 10.32 -7.58 20.21
CA PRO A 150 11.11 -8.78 19.99
C PRO A 150 11.71 -8.75 18.58
N ILE A 151 12.93 -9.30 18.44
CA ILE A 151 13.68 -9.32 17.17
C ILE A 151 12.86 -9.93 16.02
N THR A 152 11.98 -10.88 16.33
CA THR A 152 11.09 -11.56 15.40
C THR A 152 10.07 -10.66 14.72
N ARG A 153 9.88 -9.41 15.16
CA ARG A 153 9.03 -8.43 14.46
C ARG A 153 9.77 -7.61 13.41
N TYR A 154 11.11 -7.60 13.42
CA TYR A 154 11.91 -6.79 12.52
C TYR A 154 12.10 -7.39 11.13
N TRP A 155 11.60 -8.61 10.86
CA TRP A 155 11.68 -9.25 9.53
C TRP A 155 11.05 -8.42 8.40
N VAL A 156 10.09 -7.54 8.73
CA VAL A 156 9.47 -6.63 7.75
C VAL A 156 10.43 -5.57 7.23
N VAL A 157 11.46 -5.20 8.01
CA VAL A 157 12.41 -4.13 7.68
C VAL A 157 13.26 -4.46 6.45
N PRO A 158 13.98 -5.60 6.38
CA PRO A 158 14.78 -5.93 5.20
C PRO A 158 13.92 -6.09 3.94
N LEU A 159 12.70 -6.62 4.07
CA LEU A 159 11.78 -6.76 2.92
C LEU A 159 11.24 -5.42 2.43
N ALA A 160 10.82 -4.54 3.33
CA ALA A 160 10.42 -3.18 3.00
C ALA A 160 11.57 -2.38 2.38
N PHE A 161 12.79 -2.55 2.90
CA PHE A 161 13.98 -1.93 2.31
C PHE A 161 14.28 -2.46 0.91
N LEU A 162 14.24 -3.79 0.71
CA LEU A 162 14.52 -4.42 -0.59
C LEU A 162 13.59 -3.90 -1.68
N VAL A 163 12.28 -3.85 -1.40
CA VAL A 163 11.30 -3.37 -2.37
C VAL A 163 11.35 -1.85 -2.54
N PHE A 164 11.71 -1.09 -1.51
CA PHE A 164 11.93 0.35 -1.63
C PHE A 164 13.16 0.66 -2.50
N TRP A 165 14.24 -0.12 -2.36
CA TRP A 165 15.42 -0.02 -3.21
C TRP A 165 15.08 -0.40 -4.66
N TYR A 166 14.38 -1.53 -4.83
CA TYR A 166 13.96 -2.06 -6.12
C TYR A 166 15.14 -2.30 -7.09
N PRO A 167 16.09 -3.19 -6.73
CA PRO A 167 17.32 -3.46 -7.50
C PRO A 167 17.04 -4.27 -8.78
N VAL A 168 16.47 -3.61 -9.79
CA VAL A 168 16.17 -4.20 -11.10
C VAL A 168 16.53 -3.24 -12.21
N ASN A 169 17.12 -3.76 -13.27
CA ASN A 169 17.30 -3.01 -14.50
C ASN A 169 15.97 -3.00 -15.27
N LEU A 170 15.34 -1.83 -15.43
CA LEU A 170 13.99 -1.70 -16.00
C LEU A 170 13.88 -2.08 -17.49
N GLU A 171 15.00 -2.15 -18.21
CA GLU A 171 15.01 -2.54 -19.62
C GLU A 171 15.06 -4.07 -19.76
N SER A 172 15.96 -4.72 -19.02
CA SER A 172 16.17 -6.16 -19.08
C SER A 172 15.31 -6.96 -18.09
N MET A 173 14.71 -6.29 -17.11
CA MET A 173 14.00 -6.87 -15.95
C MET A 173 14.84 -7.85 -15.10
N LYS A 174 16.17 -7.84 -15.28
CA LYS A 174 17.12 -8.68 -14.55
C LYS A 174 17.55 -8.03 -13.22
N PRO A 175 18.01 -8.83 -12.24
CA PRO A 175 18.60 -8.30 -11.01
C PRO A 175 19.79 -7.38 -11.32
N ASP A 176 19.74 -6.17 -10.75
CA ASP A 176 20.83 -5.20 -10.80
C ASP A 176 20.87 -4.45 -9.47
N PHE A 177 21.90 -4.74 -8.67
CA PHE A 177 22.08 -4.25 -7.30
C PHE A 177 22.84 -2.92 -7.25
N ASN A 178 22.63 -2.05 -8.24
CA ASN A 178 23.19 -0.72 -8.20
C ASN A 178 22.49 0.15 -7.14
N LEU A 179 23.26 0.76 -6.24
CA LEU A 179 22.76 1.62 -5.17
C LEU A 179 22.08 2.90 -5.70
N VAL A 180 22.39 3.31 -6.93
CA VAL A 180 21.75 4.48 -7.57
C VAL A 180 20.21 4.36 -7.61
N TYR A 181 19.70 3.12 -7.67
CA TYR A 181 18.28 2.80 -7.67
C TYR A 181 17.55 3.16 -6.38
N LEU A 182 18.28 3.42 -5.29
CA LEU A 182 17.70 4.05 -4.09
C LEU A 182 17.09 5.43 -4.41
N PHE A 183 17.48 6.09 -5.51
CA PHE A 183 17.04 7.44 -5.84
C PHE A 183 16.44 7.59 -7.25
N THR A 184 16.76 6.73 -8.20
CA THR A 184 16.47 7.02 -9.62
C THR A 184 15.27 6.28 -10.23
N ASN A 185 14.71 5.29 -9.53
CA ASN A 185 13.65 4.43 -10.08
C ASN A 185 12.25 4.80 -9.52
N PRO A 186 11.15 4.30 -10.14
CA PRO A 186 9.79 4.70 -9.76
C PRO A 186 9.30 4.12 -8.42
N ALA A 187 10.08 3.29 -7.72
CA ALA A 187 9.60 2.57 -6.54
C ALA A 187 9.20 3.49 -5.37
N GLY A 188 9.59 4.77 -5.36
CA GLY A 188 9.10 5.74 -4.38
C GLY A 188 7.67 6.23 -4.65
N LEU A 189 7.18 6.03 -5.88
CA LEU A 189 5.89 6.49 -6.38
C LEU A 189 5.00 5.33 -6.89
N ALA A 190 5.43 4.09 -6.70
CA ALA A 190 4.68 2.90 -7.09
C ALA A 190 3.92 2.30 -5.88
N PHE A 191 2.69 1.83 -6.11
CA PHE A 191 1.85 1.28 -5.05
C PHE A 191 2.51 0.04 -4.45
N CYS A 192 2.97 -0.87 -5.31
CA CYS A 192 3.43 -2.19 -4.90
C CYS A 192 4.68 -2.13 -4.02
N THR A 193 5.45 -1.06 -4.14
CA THR A 193 6.72 -0.88 -3.46
C THR A 193 6.59 -0.04 -2.20
N MET A 194 5.71 0.97 -2.19
CA MET A 194 5.51 1.83 -1.01
C MET A 194 4.52 1.26 0.01
N THR A 195 3.51 0.52 -0.45
CA THR A 195 2.54 -0.14 0.45
C THR A 195 3.21 -1.05 1.50
N PRO A 196 4.14 -1.95 1.16
CA PRO A 196 4.87 -2.75 2.16
C PRO A 196 5.72 -1.91 3.11
N VAL A 197 6.24 -0.75 2.67
CA VAL A 197 6.96 0.19 3.56
C VAL A 197 6.01 0.77 4.59
N TYR A 198 4.86 1.28 4.16
CA TYR A 198 3.86 1.88 5.06
C TYR A 198 3.27 0.84 6.03
N LEU A 199 2.93 -0.35 5.53
CA LEU A 199 2.45 -1.45 6.37
C LEU A 199 3.55 -1.96 7.31
N GLY A 200 4.79 -2.04 6.84
CA GLY A 200 5.95 -2.39 7.66
C GLY A 200 6.06 -1.46 8.87
N ILE A 201 5.99 -0.15 8.65
CA ILE A 201 5.96 0.85 9.72
C ILE A 201 4.78 0.58 10.66
N LEU A 202 3.54 0.49 10.17
CA LEU A 202 2.38 0.26 11.04
C LEU A 202 2.50 -1.05 11.85
N THR A 203 3.05 -2.12 11.28
CA THR A 203 3.21 -3.40 11.97
C THR A 203 4.26 -3.36 13.07
N LEU A 204 5.30 -2.53 12.94
CA LEU A 204 6.29 -2.29 14.00
C LEU A 204 5.66 -1.54 15.18
N TYR A 205 4.74 -0.62 14.94
CA TYR A 205 4.05 0.15 16.00
C TYR A 205 2.78 -0.50 16.54
N TYR A 206 2.34 -1.62 15.95
CA TYR A 206 1.22 -2.43 16.45
C TYR A 206 1.47 -2.91 17.90
N PRO A 207 0.48 -2.84 18.83
CA PRO A 207 -0.95 -2.63 18.59
C PRO A 207 -1.43 -1.17 18.62
N LYS A 208 -0.54 -0.20 18.81
CA LYS A 208 -0.91 1.21 19.01
C LYS A 208 -1.02 1.96 17.68
N VAL A 209 -1.78 1.41 16.74
CA VAL A 209 -2.01 1.98 15.40
C VAL A 209 -3.50 2.07 15.09
N ASN A 210 -3.86 2.85 14.08
CA ASN A 210 -5.21 2.86 13.53
C ASN A 210 -5.50 1.52 12.84
N ILE A 211 -6.24 0.67 13.55
CA ILE A 211 -6.52 -0.69 13.09
C ILE A 211 -7.37 -0.70 11.81
N ALA A 212 -8.27 0.27 11.63
CA ALA A 212 -9.07 0.37 10.41
C ALA A 212 -8.18 0.70 9.20
N THR A 213 -7.27 1.67 9.33
CA THR A 213 -6.30 2.03 8.28
C THR A 213 -5.36 0.87 7.98
N LEU A 214 -4.84 0.18 9.01
CA LEU A 214 -4.02 -1.02 8.85
C LEU A 214 -4.75 -2.10 8.05
N ARG A 215 -6.01 -2.38 8.39
CA ARG A 215 -6.84 -3.41 7.77
C ARG A 215 -7.18 -3.09 6.32
N VAL A 216 -7.65 -1.88 6.03
CA VAL A 216 -8.03 -1.48 4.67
C VAL A 216 -6.80 -1.44 3.76
N THR A 217 -5.68 -0.90 4.25
CA THR A 217 -4.42 -0.88 3.49
C THR A 217 -3.91 -2.29 3.18
N SER A 218 -3.93 -3.18 4.18
CA SER A 218 -3.50 -4.57 3.99
C SER A 218 -4.43 -5.36 3.06
N LEU A 219 -5.74 -5.11 3.06
CA LEU A 219 -6.66 -5.74 2.11
C LEU A 219 -6.33 -5.39 0.65
N VAL A 220 -6.10 -4.10 0.35
CA VAL A 220 -5.69 -3.71 -1.03
C VAL A 220 -4.35 -4.34 -1.37
N GLY A 221 -3.40 -4.32 -0.43
CA GLY A 221 -2.08 -4.90 -0.62
C GLY A 221 -2.13 -6.41 -0.92
N ILE A 222 -3.03 -7.17 -0.29
CA ILE A 222 -3.24 -8.59 -0.61
C ILE A 222 -3.85 -8.77 -2.00
N ILE A 223 -4.90 -8.02 -2.34
CA ILE A 223 -5.58 -8.17 -3.64
C ILE A 223 -4.61 -7.87 -4.78
N ILE A 224 -3.94 -6.72 -4.73
CA ILE A 224 -2.99 -6.31 -5.77
C ILE A 224 -1.73 -7.19 -5.73
N GLY A 225 -1.26 -7.57 -4.54
CA GLY A 225 -0.13 -8.48 -4.37
C GLY A 225 -0.38 -9.85 -4.98
N PHE A 226 -1.58 -10.42 -4.81
CA PHE A 226 -1.99 -11.68 -5.41
C PHE A 226 -1.93 -11.62 -6.94
N TRP A 227 -2.52 -10.59 -7.55
CA TRP A 227 -2.48 -10.43 -9.01
C TRP A 227 -1.06 -10.21 -9.55
N ASN A 228 -0.20 -9.55 -8.78
CA ASN A 228 1.23 -9.47 -9.11
C ASN A 228 1.89 -10.85 -9.08
N MET A 229 1.56 -11.74 -8.13
CA MET A 229 2.13 -13.09 -8.14
C MET A 229 1.69 -13.88 -9.38
N VAL A 230 0.42 -13.76 -9.76
CA VAL A 230 -0.10 -14.38 -10.99
C VAL A 230 0.65 -13.88 -12.22
N GLU A 231 0.75 -12.56 -12.42
CA GLU A 231 1.45 -12.00 -13.58
C GLU A 231 2.93 -12.40 -13.63
N ASN A 232 3.65 -12.21 -12.52
CA ASN A 232 5.10 -12.35 -12.51
C ASN A 232 5.58 -13.80 -12.48
N PHE A 233 4.86 -14.71 -11.81
CA PHE A 233 5.30 -16.10 -11.66
C PHE A 233 4.51 -17.11 -12.49
N LEU A 234 3.28 -16.80 -12.91
CA LEU A 234 2.46 -17.72 -13.70
C LEU A 234 2.34 -17.31 -15.17
N ILE A 235 2.21 -16.01 -15.47
CA ILE A 235 1.99 -15.53 -16.85
C ILE A 235 3.32 -15.26 -17.56
N LYS A 236 4.29 -14.59 -16.90
CA LYS A 236 5.60 -14.24 -17.50
C LYS A 236 6.81 -14.60 -16.63
N PRO A 237 6.92 -15.84 -16.12
CA PRO A 237 8.02 -16.22 -15.23
C PRO A 237 9.40 -16.00 -15.84
N ASP A 238 9.60 -16.31 -17.12
CA ASP A 238 10.92 -16.24 -17.76
C ASP A 238 11.51 -14.82 -17.82
N ILE A 239 10.64 -13.80 -17.83
CA ILE A 239 11.02 -12.39 -17.95
C ILE A 239 10.91 -11.69 -16.60
N LEU A 240 9.89 -12.02 -15.79
CA LEU A 240 9.49 -11.25 -14.63
C LEU A 240 9.75 -11.93 -13.29
N TRP A 241 10.43 -13.08 -13.23
CA TRP A 241 10.68 -13.77 -11.96
C TRP A 241 11.30 -12.86 -10.88
N TRP A 242 12.27 -12.02 -11.24
CA TRP A 242 12.92 -11.12 -10.29
C TRP A 242 12.00 -9.99 -9.85
N ASN A 243 11.23 -9.45 -10.79
CA ASN A 243 10.17 -8.50 -10.49
C ASN A 243 9.15 -9.11 -9.51
N GLY A 244 8.78 -10.38 -9.69
CA GLY A 244 7.95 -11.16 -8.77
C GLY A 244 8.56 -11.25 -7.38
N VAL A 245 9.86 -11.54 -7.26
CA VAL A 245 10.57 -11.55 -5.96
C VAL A 245 10.47 -10.20 -5.26
N LEU A 246 10.65 -9.10 -6.00
CA LEU A 246 10.51 -7.74 -5.45
C LEU A 246 9.07 -7.40 -5.06
N HIS A 247 8.05 -8.13 -5.56
CA HIS A 247 6.65 -7.96 -5.17
C HIS A 247 6.21 -8.87 -4.01
N LEU A 248 6.98 -9.90 -3.63
CA LEU A 248 6.68 -10.74 -2.46
C LEU A 248 6.48 -9.95 -1.15
N PRO A 249 7.29 -8.89 -0.85
CA PRO A 249 7.09 -8.05 0.32
C PRO A 249 5.68 -7.46 0.43
N LEU A 250 5.09 -7.02 -0.69
CA LEU A 250 3.72 -6.51 -0.72
C LEU A 250 2.75 -7.56 -0.18
N LEU A 251 2.81 -8.78 -0.70
CA LEU A 251 1.89 -9.85 -0.30
C LEU A 251 2.12 -10.27 1.16
N PHE A 252 3.35 -10.58 1.54
CA PHE A 252 3.66 -11.12 2.87
C PHE A 252 3.41 -10.11 3.99
N ILE A 253 3.86 -8.87 3.84
CA ILE A 253 3.64 -7.82 4.85
C ILE A 253 2.15 -7.49 4.93
N SER A 254 1.42 -7.50 3.80
CA SER A 254 -0.03 -7.27 3.81
C SER A 254 -0.80 -8.39 4.51
N ILE A 255 -0.48 -9.66 4.26
CA ILE A 255 -1.09 -10.79 4.99
C ILE A 255 -0.80 -10.65 6.48
N TYR A 256 0.45 -10.40 6.86
CA TYR A 256 0.83 -10.23 8.26
C TYR A 256 0.07 -9.07 8.93
N ALA A 257 0.04 -7.90 8.29
CA ALA A 257 -0.70 -6.73 8.75
C ALA A 257 -2.20 -7.01 8.91
N LEU A 258 -2.80 -7.72 7.96
CA LEU A 258 -4.20 -8.09 8.02
C LEU A 258 -4.48 -8.99 9.21
N VAL A 259 -3.66 -10.03 9.42
CA VAL A 259 -3.77 -10.93 10.58
C VAL A 259 -3.66 -10.15 11.89
N LEU A 260 -2.69 -9.25 12.02
CA LEU A 260 -2.55 -8.39 13.20
C LEU A 260 -3.81 -7.52 13.43
N SER A 261 -4.42 -7.02 12.36
CA SER A 261 -5.62 -6.18 12.45
C SER A 261 -6.85 -6.92 13.01
N PHE A 262 -6.87 -8.25 12.96
CA PHE A 262 -7.96 -9.09 13.49
C PHE A 262 -7.66 -9.72 14.85
N LYS A 263 -6.39 -9.73 15.28
CA LYS A 263 -6.03 -10.21 16.61
C LYS A 263 -6.77 -9.38 17.66
N LYS A 264 -7.49 -10.07 18.54
CA LYS A 264 -8.15 -9.46 19.70
C LYS A 264 -7.04 -8.85 20.55
N ILE A 265 -6.98 -7.53 20.63
CA ILE A 265 -6.08 -6.84 21.54
C ILE A 265 -6.61 -7.15 22.93
N GLN A 266 -6.02 -8.13 23.62
CA GLN A 266 -6.17 -8.30 25.07
C GLN A 266 -5.49 -7.09 25.73
N LEU A 267 -6.20 -5.96 25.79
CA LEU A 267 -5.90 -4.92 26.74
C LEU A 267 -7.08 -4.87 27.70
N VAL A 268 -6.77 -5.01 28.99
CA VAL A 268 -7.64 -5.03 30.18
C VAL A 268 -8.08 -6.43 30.68
N GLU A 269 -7.15 -7.30 31.05
CA GLU A 269 -7.36 -8.29 32.15
C GLU A 269 -6.11 -8.46 33.04
N ALA A 270 -4.90 -8.27 32.51
CA ALA A 270 -3.65 -8.38 33.29
C ALA A 270 -3.37 -7.24 34.31
N THR A 271 -4.31 -6.32 34.54
CA THR A 271 -4.23 -5.32 35.64
C THR A 271 -5.38 -5.42 36.63
N LYS A 272 -6.20 -6.47 36.54
CA LYS A 272 -7.23 -6.79 37.55
C LYS A 272 -6.89 -7.98 38.45
N GLU A 273 -5.81 -8.71 38.18
CA GLU A 273 -5.34 -9.82 39.02
C GLU A 273 -4.20 -9.46 39.98
N GLU A 274 -3.77 -8.19 40.03
CA GLU A 274 -2.79 -7.68 41.02
C GLU A 274 -3.40 -6.60 41.95
N LYS A 275 -4.68 -6.75 42.30
CA LYS A 275 -5.26 -6.10 43.48
C LYS A 275 -5.74 -7.16 44.46
#